data_AF-A0A8J2S5R8-F1
#
_entry.id   AF-A0A8J2S5R8-F1
#
_cell.length_a   1.000
_cell.length_b   1.000
_cell.length_c   1.000
_cell.angle_alpha   90.00
_cell.angle_beta   90.00
_cell.angle_gamma   90.00
#
_symmetry.space_group_name_H-M   'P 1'
#
loop_
_entity.id
_entity.type
_entity.pdbx_description
1 polymer ?
#
loop_
_entity_poly.entity_id
_entity_poly.type
_entity_poly.pdbx_seq_one_letter_code
_entity_poly.pdbx_strand_id
1 'polypeptide(L)'
;MLPGGSHQRRPKHDAEAGPAEKQVDEPASKYARMQWFVVTWLVCDNVLLTFGSLGKKSSRAAFFHAEMLVFPISISLNMLYEFGTLDSLAIGGRALVIWVIFWLYQAVLTPVAMWARGESFLRGLMPLVAFLFMATAFGGLIRILREELRALGSLDETTRRITTRLLEIMGLQAALVVIGLTHGIERSAFNRISATIFFSISLIMAWLYSLAIFDVAGVDAVAATQLKLSPIEGAALSFTGLLVLAGLASYILSEQARPKRGTVMVVGDTFMVSMFGAYFCTARIVWVARRKRRSKVREDPDAPA
;
A
#
# COMPACT_ATOMS: atom_id res chain seq x y z
N MET A 1 39.38 33.99 37.22
CA MET A 1 39.97 33.04 36.26
C MET A 1 39.38 31.66 36.53
N LEU A 2 38.43 31.24 35.69
CA LEU A 2 38.24 29.88 35.17
C LEU A 2 37.16 30.01 34.07
N PRO A 3 37.39 29.50 32.85
CA PRO A 3 36.65 29.93 31.65
C PRO A 3 35.56 28.94 31.23
N GLY A 4 34.63 29.45 30.41
CA GLY A 4 34.20 28.72 29.21
C GLY A 4 32.88 27.95 29.32
N GLY A 5 31.76 28.68 29.19
CA GLY A 5 30.51 28.10 28.73
C GLY A 5 30.66 27.60 27.29
N SER A 6 30.63 26.28 27.10
CA SER A 6 30.51 25.66 25.79
C SER A 6 29.03 25.63 25.40
N HIS A 7 28.58 26.71 24.74
CA HIS A 7 27.46 26.61 23.83
C HIS A 7 27.84 25.62 22.72
N GLN A 8 27.40 24.37 22.86
CA GLN A 8 27.30 23.43 21.74
C GLN A 8 26.32 24.05 20.72
N ARG A 9 26.87 24.79 19.74
CA ARG A 9 26.17 25.12 18.52
C ARG A 9 25.77 23.80 17.88
N ARG A 10 24.46 23.49 17.91
CA ARG A 10 23.86 22.50 17.01
C ARG A 10 24.33 22.83 15.58
N PRO A 11 24.69 21.83 14.76
CA PRO A 11 24.71 22.07 13.33
C PRO A 11 23.28 22.42 12.93
N LYS A 12 23.09 23.68 12.51
CA LYS A 12 21.93 24.10 11.73
C LYS A 12 21.85 23.15 10.55
N HIS A 13 20.78 22.39 10.46
CA HIS A 13 20.42 21.63 9.27
C HIS A 13 19.87 22.59 8.21
N ASP A 14 20.55 23.71 8.00
CA ASP A 14 20.38 24.58 6.85
C ASP A 14 21.22 23.94 5.74
N ALA A 15 20.77 22.79 5.27
CA ALA A 15 21.19 22.32 3.96
C ALA A 15 20.52 23.28 2.99
N GLU A 16 21.27 24.33 2.61
CA GLU A 16 20.98 25.09 1.41
C GLU A 16 20.71 24.08 0.30
N ALA A 17 19.44 24.00 -0.12
CA ALA A 17 19.07 23.26 -1.30
C ALA A 17 19.87 23.89 -2.43
N GLY A 18 20.91 23.18 -2.88
CA GLY A 18 21.60 23.52 -4.12
C GLY A 18 20.57 23.67 -5.23
N PRO A 19 20.87 24.46 -6.28
CA PRO A 19 19.91 24.77 -7.33
C PRO A 19 19.28 23.48 -7.81
N ALA A 20 17.95 23.37 -7.69
CA ALA A 20 17.21 22.20 -8.09
C ALA A 20 17.58 21.90 -9.55
N GLU A 21 18.41 20.89 -9.75
CA GLU A 21 18.81 20.44 -11.07
C GLU A 21 17.49 20.14 -11.78
N LYS A 22 17.19 20.85 -12.88
CA LYS A 22 15.90 20.73 -13.56
C LYS A 22 15.70 19.26 -13.92
N GLN A 23 14.90 18.58 -13.11
CA GLN A 23 14.71 17.15 -13.20
C GLN A 23 14.00 16.88 -14.52
N VAL A 24 14.72 16.29 -15.46
CA VAL A 24 14.20 16.00 -16.79
C VAL A 24 13.18 14.88 -16.64
N ASP A 25 11.92 15.14 -17.00
CA ASP A 25 10.86 14.13 -16.93
C ASP A 25 11.14 13.03 -17.96
N GLU A 26 11.21 11.79 -17.49
CA GLU A 26 11.59 10.65 -18.31
C GLU A 26 10.43 10.22 -19.23
N PRO A 27 10.68 9.95 -20.52
CA PRO A 27 9.62 9.61 -21.46
C PRO A 27 8.99 8.27 -21.12
N ALA A 28 7.66 8.19 -21.28
CA ALA A 28 6.89 6.99 -20.98
C ALA A 28 7.35 5.72 -21.75
N SER A 29 8.02 5.89 -22.90
CA SER A 29 8.57 4.78 -23.69
C SER A 29 9.63 3.97 -22.93
N LYS A 30 10.37 4.59 -22.01
CA LYS A 30 11.35 3.93 -21.14
C LYS A 30 10.71 2.82 -20.29
N TYR A 31 9.45 3.02 -19.89
CA TYR A 31 8.71 2.14 -18.99
C TYR A 31 7.73 1.19 -19.70
N ALA A 32 7.73 1.17 -21.04
CA ALA A 32 6.78 0.37 -21.81
C ALA A 32 6.78 -1.11 -21.43
N ARG A 33 7.96 -1.72 -21.24
CA ARG A 33 8.09 -3.13 -20.84
C ARG A 33 7.47 -3.40 -19.47
N MET A 34 7.74 -2.53 -18.50
CA MET A 34 7.18 -2.63 -17.16
C MET A 34 5.65 -2.48 -17.18
N GLN A 35 5.14 -1.51 -17.94
CA GLN A 35 3.70 -1.32 -18.12
C GLN A 35 3.04 -2.59 -18.68
N TRP A 36 3.59 -3.17 -19.74
CA TRP A 36 3.05 -4.39 -20.34
C TRP A 36 3.08 -5.57 -19.39
N PHE A 37 4.18 -5.74 -18.64
CA PHE A 37 4.31 -6.78 -17.64
C PHE A 37 3.24 -6.65 -16.55
N VAL A 38 3.08 -5.46 -15.98
CA VAL A 38 2.09 -5.17 -14.92
C VAL A 38 0.68 -5.42 -15.45
N VAL A 39 0.31 -4.84 -16.60
CA VAL A 39 -1.02 -5.03 -17.18
C VAL A 39 -1.31 -6.51 -17.45
N THR A 40 -0.34 -7.24 -18.01
CA THR A 40 -0.50 -8.69 -18.27
C THR A 40 -0.74 -9.46 -16.99
N TRP A 41 0.02 -9.17 -15.93
CA TRP A 41 -0.15 -9.81 -14.63
C TRP A 41 -1.54 -9.58 -14.05
N LEU A 42 -2.01 -8.33 -14.06
CA LEU A 42 -3.33 -7.97 -13.52
C LEU A 42 -4.47 -8.57 -14.34
N VAL A 43 -4.30 -8.71 -15.65
CA VAL A 43 -5.26 -9.43 -16.50
C VAL A 43 -5.30 -10.91 -16.10
N CYS A 44 -4.14 -11.56 -15.94
CA CYS A 44 -4.08 -12.95 -15.48
C CYS A 44 -4.77 -13.15 -14.12
N ASP A 45 -4.55 -12.24 -13.17
CA ASP A 45 -5.18 -12.25 -11.85
C ASP A 45 -6.71 -12.14 -11.95
N ASN A 46 -7.21 -11.16 -12.72
CA ASN A 46 -8.64 -11.00 -12.97
C ASN A 46 -9.26 -12.19 -13.72
N VAL A 47 -8.50 -12.86 -14.59
CA VAL A 47 -8.92 -14.11 -15.23
C VAL A 47 -9.10 -15.21 -14.18
N LEU A 48 -8.16 -15.37 -13.24
CA LEU A 48 -8.31 -16.32 -12.13
C LEU A 48 -9.57 -16.00 -11.30
N LEU A 49 -9.83 -14.72 -11.00
CA LEU A 49 -11.05 -14.30 -10.29
C LEU A 49 -12.31 -14.66 -11.08
N THR A 50 -12.30 -14.44 -12.40
CA THR A 50 -13.40 -14.80 -13.30
C THR A 50 -13.72 -16.28 -13.20
N PHE A 51 -12.71 -17.14 -13.34
CA PHE A 51 -12.88 -18.58 -13.24
C PHE A 51 -13.27 -19.02 -11.81
N GLY A 52 -12.73 -18.34 -10.79
CA GLY A 52 -13.09 -18.52 -9.39
C GLY A 52 -14.51 -18.05 -9.04
N SER A 53 -15.12 -17.22 -9.88
CA SER A 53 -16.46 -16.67 -9.67
C SER A 53 -17.51 -17.38 -10.51
N LEU A 54 -17.25 -17.55 -11.81
CA LEU A 54 -18.19 -18.01 -12.83
C LEU A 54 -17.91 -19.44 -13.30
N GLY A 55 -16.75 -20.00 -12.99
CA GLY A 55 -16.34 -21.33 -13.45
C GLY A 55 -17.19 -22.49 -12.89
N LYS A 56 -16.93 -23.68 -13.44
CA LYS A 56 -17.56 -24.94 -13.03
C LYS A 56 -17.37 -25.18 -11.53
N LYS A 57 -18.39 -25.76 -10.86
CA LYS A 57 -18.39 -26.00 -9.40
C LYS A 57 -17.17 -26.80 -8.90
N SER A 58 -16.61 -27.69 -9.74
CA SER A 58 -15.47 -28.54 -9.42
C SER A 58 -14.14 -27.78 -9.36
N SER A 59 -13.92 -26.78 -10.22
CA SER A 59 -12.66 -26.03 -10.31
C SER A 59 -12.70 -24.66 -9.65
N ARG A 60 -13.90 -24.13 -9.37
CA ARG A 60 -14.12 -22.79 -8.82
C ARG A 60 -13.25 -22.46 -7.60
N ALA A 61 -13.22 -23.38 -6.62
CA ALA A 61 -12.48 -23.16 -5.38
C ALA A 61 -10.97 -23.06 -5.61
N ALA A 62 -10.42 -23.89 -6.50
CA ALA A 62 -9.00 -23.86 -6.82
C ALA A 62 -8.59 -22.55 -7.50
N PHE A 63 -9.37 -22.08 -8.48
CA PHE A 63 -9.10 -20.80 -9.14
C PHE A 63 -9.25 -19.61 -8.18
N PHE A 64 -10.29 -19.62 -7.35
CA PHE A 64 -10.50 -18.57 -6.34
C PHE A 64 -9.36 -18.54 -5.31
N HIS A 65 -8.88 -19.70 -4.85
CA HIS A 65 -7.76 -19.79 -3.93
C HIS A 65 -6.42 -19.41 -4.58
N ALA A 66 -6.20 -19.74 -5.85
CA ALA A 66 -5.03 -19.31 -6.59
C ALA A 66 -5.02 -17.78 -6.78
N GLU A 67 -6.16 -17.20 -7.14
CA GLU A 67 -6.33 -15.74 -7.21
C GLU A 67 -6.03 -15.09 -5.87
N MET A 68 -6.64 -15.58 -4.80
CA MET A 68 -6.41 -15.10 -3.44
C MET A 68 -4.91 -15.08 -3.06
N LEU A 69 -4.14 -16.08 -3.47
CA LEU A 69 -2.69 -16.12 -3.21
C LEU A 69 -1.91 -15.11 -4.06
N VAL A 70 -2.29 -14.91 -5.32
CA VAL A 70 -1.60 -14.00 -6.26
C VAL A 70 -1.99 -12.54 -6.08
N PHE A 71 -3.21 -12.28 -5.60
CA PHE A 71 -3.81 -10.95 -5.46
C PHE A 71 -2.93 -9.93 -4.69
N PRO A 72 -2.27 -10.27 -3.56
CA PRO A 72 -1.36 -9.33 -2.91
C PRO A 72 -0.17 -8.92 -3.79
N ILE A 73 0.34 -9.82 -4.64
CA ILE A 73 1.41 -9.52 -5.58
C ILE A 73 0.92 -8.52 -6.63
N SER A 74 -0.32 -8.67 -7.11
CA SER A 74 -0.96 -7.70 -8.02
C SER A 74 -1.01 -6.30 -7.44
N ILE A 75 -1.33 -6.16 -6.15
CA ILE A 75 -1.30 -4.88 -5.45
C ILE A 75 0.13 -4.33 -5.39
N SER A 76 1.09 -5.16 -4.97
CA SER A 76 2.51 -4.75 -4.88
C SER A 76 3.07 -4.32 -6.23
N LEU A 77 2.72 -5.01 -7.33
CA LEU A 77 3.13 -4.67 -8.69
C LEU A 77 2.58 -3.32 -9.14
N ASN A 78 1.31 -3.01 -8.82
CA ASN A 78 0.78 -1.67 -9.08
C ASN A 78 1.52 -0.61 -8.27
N MET A 79 1.78 -0.86 -6.98
CA MET A 79 2.54 0.07 -6.13
C MET A 79 3.96 0.28 -6.67
N LEU A 80 4.61 -0.79 -7.13
CA LEU A 80 5.93 -0.72 -7.74
C LEU A 80 5.89 0.07 -9.06
N TYR A 81 4.85 -0.11 -9.87
CA TYR A 81 4.69 0.64 -11.11
C TYR A 81 4.43 2.12 -10.87
N GLU A 82 3.64 2.44 -9.85
CA GLU A 82 3.50 3.81 -9.40
C GLU A 82 4.84 4.32 -8.86
N PHE A 83 5.29 3.90 -7.68
CA PHE A 83 6.42 4.54 -7.01
C PHE A 83 7.80 4.23 -7.61
N GLY A 84 7.93 3.20 -8.45
CA GLY A 84 9.18 2.88 -9.15
C GLY A 84 9.42 3.69 -10.42
N THR A 85 8.45 4.52 -10.82
CA THR A 85 8.54 5.37 -12.02
C THR A 85 8.40 6.83 -11.65
N LEU A 86 8.82 7.22 -10.44
CA LEU A 86 8.64 8.57 -9.90
C LEU A 86 9.25 9.67 -10.78
N ASP A 87 10.17 9.33 -11.68
CA ASP A 87 10.81 10.19 -12.68
C ASP A 87 9.96 10.49 -13.92
N SER A 88 8.79 9.84 -14.12
CA SER A 88 7.90 10.07 -15.28
C SER A 88 6.46 10.47 -14.93
N LEU A 89 6.03 11.69 -15.25
CA LEU A 89 4.65 12.16 -14.98
C LEU A 89 3.61 11.39 -15.81
N ALA A 90 3.92 11.15 -17.08
CA ALA A 90 3.03 10.45 -18.01
C ALA A 90 2.70 9.03 -17.52
N ILE A 91 3.67 8.34 -16.92
CA ILE A 91 3.47 7.01 -16.35
C ILE A 91 2.60 7.06 -15.10
N GLY A 92 2.76 8.07 -14.23
CA GLY A 92 1.93 8.22 -13.04
C GLY A 92 0.43 8.26 -13.35
N GLY A 93 0.04 9.02 -14.37
CA GLY A 93 -1.36 9.05 -14.82
C GLY A 93 -1.86 7.68 -15.30
N ARG A 94 -1.03 6.93 -16.03
CA ARG A 94 -1.38 5.59 -16.52
C ARG A 94 -1.45 4.55 -15.40
N ALA A 95 -0.52 4.60 -14.46
CA ALA A 95 -0.44 3.72 -13.31
C ALA A 95 -1.70 3.86 -12.43
N LEU A 96 -2.14 5.09 -12.17
CA LEU A 96 -3.40 5.35 -11.47
C LEU A 96 -4.62 4.81 -12.24
N VAL A 97 -4.68 4.97 -13.56
CA VAL A 97 -5.77 4.41 -14.37
C VAL A 97 -5.80 2.89 -14.28
N ILE A 98 -4.64 2.23 -14.37
CA ILE A 98 -4.51 0.77 -14.23
C ILE A 98 -4.99 0.33 -12.84
N TRP A 99 -4.56 1.03 -11.77
CA TRP A 99 -5.03 0.80 -10.40
C TRP A 99 -6.55 0.86 -10.29
N VAL A 100 -7.15 1.97 -10.76
CA VAL A 100 -8.60 2.18 -10.70
C VAL A 100 -9.35 1.09 -11.45
N ILE A 101 -8.93 0.76 -12.68
CA ILE A 101 -9.59 -0.27 -13.49
C ILE A 101 -9.50 -1.64 -12.82
N PHE A 102 -8.33 -2.01 -12.30
CA PHE A 102 -8.14 -3.27 -11.57
C PHE A 102 -9.10 -3.38 -10.38
N TRP A 103 -9.19 -2.35 -9.55
CA TRP A 103 -10.09 -2.36 -8.39
C TRP A 103 -11.56 -2.25 -8.75
N LEU A 104 -11.94 -1.53 -9.82
CA LEU A 104 -13.32 -1.49 -10.30
C LEU A 104 -13.77 -2.88 -10.78
N TYR A 105 -12.89 -3.61 -11.45
CA TYR A 105 -13.18 -4.99 -11.85
C TYR A 105 -13.47 -5.87 -10.63
N GLN A 106 -12.60 -5.81 -9.62
CA GLN A 106 -12.75 -6.50 -8.33
C GLN A 106 -14.06 -6.10 -7.62
N ALA A 107 -14.36 -4.80 -7.59
CA ALA A 107 -15.55 -4.21 -6.98
C ALA A 107 -16.85 -4.66 -7.64
N VAL A 108 -16.85 -5.00 -8.93
CA VAL A 108 -18.06 -5.48 -9.62
C VAL A 108 -18.16 -7.00 -9.54
N LEU A 109 -17.10 -7.71 -9.89
CA LEU A 109 -17.19 -9.17 -10.06
C LEU A 109 -17.39 -9.89 -8.73
N THR A 110 -16.67 -9.51 -7.69
CA THR A 110 -16.75 -10.16 -6.36
C THR A 110 -18.16 -10.13 -5.76
N PRO A 111 -18.81 -8.96 -5.60
CA PRO A 111 -20.15 -8.92 -5.01
C PRO A 111 -21.21 -9.57 -5.90
N VAL A 112 -21.15 -9.40 -7.22
CA VAL A 112 -22.06 -10.07 -8.16
C VAL A 112 -21.93 -11.58 -8.02
N ALA A 113 -20.71 -12.11 -7.93
CA ALA A 113 -20.48 -13.54 -7.71
C ALA A 113 -20.97 -14.04 -6.35
N MET A 114 -20.94 -13.20 -5.30
CA MET A 114 -21.51 -13.55 -4.00
C MET A 114 -23.04 -13.60 -4.06
N TRP A 115 -23.69 -12.57 -4.59
CA TRP A 115 -25.14 -12.52 -4.72
C TRP A 115 -25.68 -13.62 -5.65
N ALA A 116 -25.00 -13.90 -6.76
CA ALA A 116 -25.36 -15.00 -7.65
C ALA A 116 -25.25 -16.39 -6.98
N ARG A 117 -24.48 -16.51 -5.89
CA ARG A 117 -24.39 -17.72 -5.06
C ARG A 117 -25.45 -17.78 -3.96
N GLY A 118 -26.32 -16.78 -3.85
CA GLY A 118 -27.36 -16.70 -2.82
C GLY A 118 -26.85 -16.17 -1.47
N GLU A 119 -25.66 -15.55 -1.43
CA GLU A 119 -25.21 -14.84 -0.22
C GLU A 119 -26.11 -13.62 0.04
N SER A 120 -26.20 -13.21 1.32
CA SER A 120 -27.02 -12.07 1.69
C SER A 120 -26.55 -10.79 1.01
N PHE A 121 -27.48 -9.84 0.80
CA PHE A 121 -27.16 -8.55 0.18
C PHE A 121 -25.99 -7.85 0.89
N LEU A 122 -26.04 -7.80 2.23
CA LEU A 122 -25.00 -7.19 3.07
C LEU A 122 -23.61 -7.83 2.88
N ARG A 123 -23.54 -9.15 2.69
CA ARG A 123 -22.26 -9.86 2.48
C ARG A 123 -21.59 -9.47 1.16
N GLY A 124 -22.36 -9.20 0.11
CA GLY A 124 -21.80 -8.65 -1.13
C GLY A 124 -21.57 -7.13 -1.08
N LEU A 125 -22.39 -6.38 -0.34
CA LEU A 125 -22.22 -4.93 -0.22
C LEU A 125 -20.89 -4.54 0.42
N MET A 126 -20.43 -5.29 1.42
CA MET A 126 -19.16 -5.03 2.11
C MET A 126 -17.93 -4.99 1.16
N PRO A 127 -17.64 -6.05 0.36
CA PRO A 127 -16.52 -6.00 -0.59
C PRO A 127 -16.74 -4.97 -1.70
N LEU A 128 -17.98 -4.71 -2.15
CA LEU A 128 -18.26 -3.63 -3.10
C LEU A 128 -17.75 -2.27 -2.56
N VAL A 129 -18.17 -1.91 -1.34
CA VAL A 129 -17.77 -0.65 -0.72
C VAL A 129 -16.26 -0.62 -0.46
N ALA A 130 -15.69 -1.69 0.06
CA ALA A 130 -14.26 -1.78 0.32
C ALA A 130 -13.42 -1.61 -0.96
N PHE A 131 -13.78 -2.29 -2.05
CA PHE A 131 -13.03 -2.23 -3.30
C PHE A 131 -13.24 -0.90 -4.06
N LEU A 132 -14.43 -0.30 -3.99
CA LEU A 132 -14.63 1.06 -4.47
C LEU A 132 -13.78 2.08 -3.69
N PHE A 133 -13.67 1.89 -2.37
CA PHE A 133 -12.77 2.70 -1.54
C PHE A 133 -11.31 2.51 -1.95
N MET A 134 -10.87 1.28 -2.24
CA MET A 134 -9.52 1.01 -2.76
C MET A 134 -9.28 1.70 -4.13
N ALA A 135 -10.25 1.61 -5.04
CA ALA A 135 -10.16 2.25 -6.36
C ALA A 135 -10.02 3.77 -6.24
N THR A 136 -10.83 4.39 -5.38
CA THR A 136 -10.99 5.84 -5.35
C THR A 136 -10.14 6.51 -4.28
N ALA A 137 -10.43 6.25 -3.01
CA ALA A 137 -9.81 6.91 -1.87
C ALA A 137 -8.31 6.57 -1.78
N PHE A 138 -7.97 5.29 -1.83
CA PHE A 138 -6.56 4.87 -1.87
C PHE A 138 -5.84 5.31 -3.15
N GLY A 139 -6.48 5.19 -4.33
CA GLY A 139 -5.90 5.70 -5.58
C GLY A 139 -5.58 7.20 -5.49
N GLY A 140 -6.48 7.97 -4.88
CA GLY A 140 -6.27 9.39 -4.59
C GLY A 140 -5.10 9.65 -3.64
N LEU A 141 -4.99 8.87 -2.56
CA LEU A 141 -3.85 8.96 -1.64
C LEU A 141 -2.53 8.63 -2.35
N ILE A 142 -2.46 7.53 -3.08
CA ILE A 142 -1.27 7.10 -3.84
C ILE A 142 -0.81 8.21 -4.79
N ARG A 143 -1.75 8.79 -5.56
CA ARG A 143 -1.44 9.93 -6.44
C ARG A 143 -0.85 11.11 -5.68
N ILE A 144 -1.43 11.47 -4.54
CA ILE A 144 -0.92 12.59 -3.72
C ILE A 144 0.48 12.26 -3.19
N LEU A 145 0.71 11.05 -2.69
CA LEU A 145 2.03 10.64 -2.19
C LEU A 145 3.07 10.71 -3.31
N ARG A 146 2.74 10.23 -4.51
CA ARG A 146 3.59 10.34 -5.70
C ARG A 146 3.94 11.80 -6.01
N GLU A 147 2.93 12.67 -6.11
CA GLU A 147 3.12 14.10 -6.40
C GLU A 147 4.05 14.76 -5.36
N GLU A 148 3.86 14.48 -4.08
CA GLU A 148 4.67 15.05 -3.01
C GLU A 148 6.10 14.48 -3.00
N LEU A 149 6.29 13.18 -3.22
CA LEU A 149 7.62 12.57 -3.32
C LEU A 149 8.42 13.16 -4.49
N ARG A 150 7.77 13.46 -5.61
CA ARG A 150 8.38 14.18 -6.73
C ARG A 150 8.78 15.59 -6.37
N ALA A 151 7.90 16.32 -5.68
CA ALA A 151 8.18 17.69 -5.26
C ALA A 151 9.33 17.79 -4.24
N LEU A 152 9.64 16.72 -3.50
CA LEU A 152 10.77 16.70 -2.56
C LEU A 152 12.15 16.55 -3.24
N GLY A 153 12.22 16.43 -4.57
CA GLY A 153 13.43 16.61 -5.37
C GLY A 153 14.47 15.46 -5.34
N SER A 154 14.52 14.63 -4.30
CA SER A 154 15.52 13.55 -4.16
C SER A 154 15.12 12.24 -4.83
N LEU A 155 14.66 12.29 -6.10
CA LEU A 155 13.97 11.17 -6.74
C LEU A 155 14.78 9.89 -6.82
N ASP A 156 16.06 9.91 -7.19
CA ASP A 156 16.81 8.68 -7.43
C ASP A 156 17.00 7.84 -6.17
N GLU A 157 17.47 8.47 -5.08
CA GLU A 157 17.69 7.75 -3.82
C GLU A 157 16.37 7.33 -3.18
N THR A 158 15.36 8.20 -3.22
CA THR A 158 14.02 7.90 -2.71
C THR A 158 13.38 6.76 -3.49
N THR A 159 13.44 6.80 -4.83
CA THR A 159 12.91 5.75 -5.71
C THR A 159 13.63 4.43 -5.47
N ARG A 160 14.96 4.44 -5.38
CA ARG A 160 15.76 3.24 -5.09
C ARG A 160 15.38 2.62 -3.74
N ARG A 161 15.27 3.43 -2.69
CA ARG A 161 14.88 2.97 -1.35
C ARG A 161 13.47 2.37 -1.35
N ILE A 162 12.51 3.09 -1.93
CA ILE A 162 11.10 2.67 -2.04
C ILE A 162 10.98 1.36 -2.81
N THR A 163 11.58 1.29 -4.00
CA THR A 163 11.49 0.12 -4.89
C THR A 163 12.15 -1.10 -4.29
N THR A 164 13.31 -0.94 -3.62
CA THR A 164 13.99 -2.04 -2.93
C THR A 164 13.10 -2.67 -1.87
N ARG A 165 12.46 -1.86 -1.02
CA ARG A 165 11.53 -2.36 0.01
C ARG A 165 10.31 -3.05 -0.58
N LEU A 166 9.73 -2.51 -1.65
CA LEU A 166 8.62 -3.17 -2.34
C LEU A 166 9.02 -4.51 -2.94
N LEU A 167 10.22 -4.61 -3.53
CA LEU A 167 10.74 -5.87 -4.08
C LEU A 167 10.99 -6.91 -2.98
N GLU A 168 11.47 -6.50 -1.80
CA GLU A 168 11.59 -7.39 -0.63
C GLU A 168 10.22 -7.94 -0.21
N ILE A 169 9.20 -7.08 -0.12
CA ILE A 169 7.82 -7.47 0.20
C ILE A 169 7.29 -8.45 -0.86
N MET A 170 7.49 -8.16 -2.14
CA MET A 170 7.08 -9.04 -3.23
C MET A 170 7.79 -10.38 -3.21
N GLY A 171 9.09 -10.41 -2.89
CA GLY A 171 9.84 -11.66 -2.73
C GLY A 171 9.25 -12.54 -1.64
N LEU A 172 8.89 -11.95 -0.50
CA LEU A 172 8.21 -12.66 0.59
C LEU A 172 6.81 -13.14 0.16
N GLN A 173 6.03 -12.31 -0.53
CA GLN A 173 4.72 -12.70 -1.05
C GLN A 173 4.82 -13.86 -2.04
N ALA A 174 5.80 -13.84 -2.95
CA ALA A 174 6.04 -14.93 -3.88
C ALA A 174 6.39 -16.24 -3.14
N ALA A 175 7.22 -16.17 -2.09
CA ALA A 175 7.50 -17.31 -1.24
C ALA A 175 6.23 -17.85 -0.56
N LEU A 176 5.36 -16.98 -0.05
CA LEU A 176 4.08 -17.36 0.55
C LEU A 176 3.11 -17.99 -0.47
N VAL A 177 3.12 -17.55 -1.73
CA VAL A 177 2.35 -18.21 -2.80
C VAL A 177 2.84 -19.64 -2.98
N VAL A 178 4.16 -19.84 -3.10
CA VAL A 178 4.74 -21.18 -3.26
C VAL A 178 4.39 -22.06 -2.06
N ILE A 179 4.54 -21.55 -0.83
CA ILE A 179 4.17 -22.25 0.41
C ILE A 179 2.67 -22.56 0.45
N GLY A 180 1.82 -21.62 0.03
CA GLY A 180 0.37 -21.81 -0.01
C GLY A 180 -0.03 -22.91 -1.00
N LEU A 181 0.61 -22.94 -2.17
CA LEU A 181 0.40 -23.96 -3.19
C LEU A 181 0.87 -25.35 -2.74
N THR A 182 2.02 -25.46 -2.06
CA THR A 182 2.54 -26.75 -1.57
C THR A 182 1.68 -27.34 -0.45
N HIS A 183 1.05 -26.50 0.38
CA HIS A 183 0.07 -26.94 1.38
C HIS A 183 -1.33 -27.24 0.81
N GLY A 184 -1.51 -27.12 -0.51
CA GLY A 184 -2.76 -27.39 -1.22
C GLY A 184 -3.78 -26.26 -1.18
N ILE A 185 -4.57 -26.14 -2.26
CA ILE A 185 -5.58 -25.08 -2.47
C ILE A 185 -7.02 -25.60 -2.42
N GLU A 186 -7.26 -26.69 -1.68
CA GLU A 186 -8.59 -27.27 -1.51
C GLU A 186 -9.55 -26.34 -0.76
N ARG A 187 -10.86 -26.64 -0.78
CA ARG A 187 -11.89 -25.86 -0.07
C ARG A 187 -11.61 -25.66 1.43
N SER A 188 -10.97 -26.63 2.06
CA SER A 188 -10.57 -26.59 3.47
C SER A 188 -9.47 -25.56 3.77
N ALA A 189 -8.71 -25.12 2.76
CA ALA A 189 -7.61 -24.18 2.89
C ALA A 189 -8.05 -22.71 2.99
N PHE A 190 -9.33 -22.39 2.80
CA PHE A 190 -9.84 -21.01 2.72
C PHE A 190 -9.39 -20.12 3.88
N ASN A 191 -9.52 -20.59 5.13
CA ASN A 191 -9.13 -19.80 6.31
C ASN A 191 -7.62 -19.52 6.36
N ARG A 192 -6.82 -20.50 5.97
CA ARG A 192 -5.35 -20.40 5.93
C ARG A 192 -4.91 -19.40 4.87
N ILE A 193 -5.45 -19.54 3.66
CA ILE A 193 -5.19 -18.64 2.53
C ILE A 193 -5.63 -17.21 2.85
N SER A 194 -6.79 -17.04 3.50
CA SER A 194 -7.25 -15.72 3.95
C SER A 194 -6.26 -15.08 4.93
N ALA A 195 -5.70 -15.87 5.86
CA ALA A 195 -4.68 -15.38 6.77
C ALA A 195 -3.36 -15.01 6.03
N THR A 196 -2.95 -15.81 5.04
CA THR A 196 -1.81 -15.47 4.17
C THR A 196 -2.02 -14.14 3.45
N ILE A 197 -3.24 -13.88 2.97
CA ILE A 197 -3.59 -12.60 2.34
C ILE A 197 -3.50 -11.44 3.34
N PHE A 198 -4.11 -11.57 4.52
CA PHE A 198 -4.09 -10.50 5.52
C PHE A 198 -2.65 -10.15 5.92
N PHE A 199 -1.79 -11.15 6.11
CA PHE A 199 -0.37 -10.91 6.31
C PHE A 199 0.25 -10.17 5.11
N SER A 200 0.05 -10.68 3.89
CA SER A 200 0.65 -10.10 2.69
C SER A 200 0.23 -8.66 2.43
N ILE A 201 -1.06 -8.34 2.57
CA ILE A 201 -1.59 -6.98 2.39
C ILE A 201 -1.12 -6.06 3.53
N SER A 202 -1.01 -6.58 4.77
CA SER A 202 -0.54 -5.76 5.89
C SER A 202 0.86 -5.20 5.65
N LEU A 203 1.75 -5.96 5.01
CA LEU A 203 3.10 -5.53 4.67
C LEU A 203 3.08 -4.35 3.68
N ILE A 204 2.28 -4.46 2.62
CA ILE A 204 2.15 -3.41 1.60
C ILE A 204 1.56 -2.14 2.23
N MET A 205 0.50 -2.29 3.02
CA MET A 205 -0.20 -1.15 3.60
C MET A 205 0.61 -0.48 4.70
N ALA A 206 1.28 -1.25 5.55
CA ALA A 206 2.20 -0.71 6.55
C ALA A 206 3.37 0.03 5.89
N TRP A 207 3.91 -0.49 4.79
CA TRP A 207 4.91 0.19 3.99
C TRP A 207 4.38 1.52 3.44
N LEU A 208 3.21 1.52 2.82
CA LEU A 208 2.60 2.73 2.23
C LEU A 208 2.31 3.80 3.29
N TYR A 209 1.79 3.40 4.45
CA TYR A 209 1.54 4.33 5.54
C TYR A 209 2.83 4.85 6.16
N SER A 210 3.85 4.02 6.30
CA SER A 210 5.17 4.47 6.77
C SER A 210 5.76 5.51 5.82
N LEU A 211 5.69 5.27 4.50
CA LEU A 211 6.09 6.21 3.46
C LEU A 211 5.34 7.54 3.60
N ALA A 212 4.03 7.48 3.80
CA ALA A 212 3.19 8.66 3.93
C ALA A 212 3.48 9.46 5.23
N ILE A 213 3.69 8.77 6.35
CA ILE A 213 3.95 9.38 7.66
C ILE A 213 5.35 10.01 7.69
N PHE A 214 6.37 9.24 7.35
CA PHE A 214 7.76 9.66 7.55
C PHE A 214 8.30 10.44 6.35
N ASP A 215 8.17 9.92 5.13
CA ASP A 215 8.78 10.55 3.96
C ASP A 215 7.96 11.74 3.43
N VAL A 216 6.63 11.62 3.40
CA VAL A 216 5.76 12.68 2.83
C VAL A 216 5.32 13.70 3.87
N ALA A 217 4.78 13.26 5.02
CA ALA A 217 4.32 14.17 6.06
C ALA A 217 5.50 14.76 6.88
N GLY A 218 6.69 14.14 6.81
CA GLY A 218 7.89 14.63 7.49
C GLY A 218 7.82 14.49 9.01
N VAL A 219 7.07 13.50 9.51
CA VAL A 219 7.01 13.23 10.95
C VAL A 219 8.39 12.79 11.41
N ASP A 220 8.93 13.49 12.41
CA ASP A 220 10.27 13.20 12.93
C ASP A 220 10.27 11.83 13.63
N ALA A 221 11.06 10.89 13.10
CA ALA A 221 11.24 9.55 13.66
C ALA A 221 11.82 9.58 15.08
N VAL A 222 12.64 10.58 15.41
CA VAL A 222 13.19 10.76 16.77
C VAL A 222 12.11 11.28 17.71
N ALA A 223 11.26 12.20 17.26
CA ALA A 223 10.09 12.61 18.04
C ALA A 223 9.10 11.47 18.24
N ALA A 224 8.92 10.60 17.24
CA ALA A 224 8.07 9.41 17.33
C ALA A 224 8.58 8.42 18.39
N THR A 225 9.89 8.16 18.43
CA THR A 225 10.48 7.29 19.46
C THR A 225 10.43 7.91 20.86
N GLN A 226 10.34 9.23 20.97
CA GLN A 226 10.17 9.96 22.23
C GLN A 226 8.70 10.22 22.62
N LEU A 227 7.72 9.69 21.85
CA LEU A 227 6.28 9.93 22.03
C LEU A 227 5.89 11.42 22.00
N LYS A 228 6.69 12.27 21.34
CA LYS A 228 6.43 13.70 21.16
C LYS A 228 5.67 13.97 19.87
N LEU A 229 4.61 13.21 19.65
CA LEU A 229 3.77 13.30 18.45
C LEU A 229 2.49 14.05 18.74
N SER A 230 1.93 14.71 17.73
CA SER A 230 0.55 15.16 17.83
C SER A 230 -0.41 13.98 17.96
N PRO A 231 -1.61 14.17 18.54
CA PRO A 231 -2.56 13.06 18.72
C PRO A 231 -2.90 12.30 17.44
N ILE A 232 -2.92 13.00 16.29
CA ILE A 232 -3.26 12.38 15.00
C ILE A 232 -2.09 11.61 14.38
N GLU A 233 -0.85 12.06 14.58
CA GLU A 233 0.35 11.31 14.19
C GLU A 233 0.50 10.06 15.06
N GLY A 234 0.26 10.20 16.36
CA GLY A 234 0.18 9.07 17.30
C GLY A 234 -0.86 8.05 16.86
N ALA A 235 -2.09 8.49 16.54
CA ALA A 235 -3.13 7.61 16.04
C ALA A 235 -2.77 6.92 14.72
N ALA A 236 -2.16 7.64 13.76
CA ALA A 236 -1.69 7.06 12.49
C ALA A 236 -0.68 5.93 12.74
N LEU A 237 0.30 6.15 13.61
CA LEU A 237 1.28 5.13 13.99
C LEU A 237 0.66 3.98 14.77
N SER A 238 -0.27 4.24 15.70
CA SER A 238 -0.94 3.18 16.45
C SER A 238 -1.75 2.26 15.53
N PHE A 239 -2.56 2.81 14.62
CA PHE A 239 -3.29 2.00 13.66
C PHE A 239 -2.37 1.26 12.69
N THR A 240 -1.26 1.89 12.26
CA THR A 240 -0.25 1.21 11.43
C THR A 240 0.42 0.07 12.20
N GLY A 241 0.73 0.26 13.48
CA GLY A 241 1.29 -0.78 14.35
C GLY A 241 0.31 -1.93 14.59
N LEU A 242 -0.97 -1.62 14.86
CA LEU A 242 -2.03 -2.63 14.97
C LEU A 242 -2.22 -3.42 13.67
N LEU A 243 -2.10 -2.76 12.52
CA LEU A 243 -2.13 -3.42 11.22
C LEU A 243 -0.97 -4.43 11.06
N VAL A 244 0.24 -4.05 11.45
CA VAL A 244 1.41 -4.95 11.46
C VAL A 244 1.20 -6.12 12.41
N LEU A 245 0.69 -5.87 13.63
CA LEU A 245 0.42 -6.93 14.61
C LEU A 245 -0.66 -7.90 14.13
N ALA A 246 -1.74 -7.39 13.51
CA ALA A 246 -2.77 -8.22 12.89
C ALA A 246 -2.20 -9.04 11.72
N GLY A 247 -1.30 -8.44 10.93
CA GLY A 247 -0.53 -9.14 9.90
C GLY A 247 0.29 -10.30 10.45
N LEU A 248 1.11 -10.05 11.47
CA LEU A 248 1.93 -11.08 12.12
C LEU A 248 1.08 -12.19 12.75
N ALA A 249 -0.04 -11.84 13.39
CA ALA A 249 -1.00 -12.82 13.88
C ALA A 249 -1.56 -13.66 12.72
N SER A 250 -1.84 -13.04 11.58
CA SER A 250 -2.30 -13.73 10.37
C SER A 250 -1.24 -14.68 9.81
N TYR A 251 0.05 -14.31 9.85
CA TYR A 251 1.15 -15.21 9.48
C TYR A 251 1.18 -16.46 10.36
N ILE A 252 1.07 -16.30 11.68
CA ILE A 252 1.01 -17.45 12.60
C ILE A 252 -0.20 -18.33 12.29
N LEU A 253 -1.35 -17.74 11.96
CA LEU A 253 -2.54 -18.48 11.55
C LEU A 253 -2.38 -19.18 10.19
N SER A 254 -1.63 -18.60 9.25
CA SER A 254 -1.38 -19.22 7.94
C SER A 254 -0.48 -20.44 8.01
N GLU A 255 0.40 -20.52 9.01
CA GLU A 255 1.24 -21.70 9.24
C GLU A 255 0.46 -22.87 9.89
N GLN A 256 -0.75 -22.62 10.38
CA GLN A 256 -1.59 -23.68 10.93
C GLN A 256 -2.21 -24.51 9.81
N ALA A 257 -2.20 -25.84 9.97
CA ALA A 257 -2.84 -26.74 9.01
C ALA A 257 -4.36 -26.46 8.88
N ARG A 258 -5.03 -26.12 9.99
CA ARG A 258 -6.47 -25.84 10.07
C ARG A 258 -6.77 -24.71 11.07
N PRO A 259 -6.54 -23.43 10.70
CA PRO A 259 -6.83 -22.32 11.59
C PRO A 259 -8.33 -22.21 11.86
N LYS A 260 -8.65 -21.91 13.12
CA LYS A 260 -10.04 -21.74 13.57
C LYS A 260 -10.65 -20.51 12.88
N ARG A 261 -11.80 -20.70 12.24
CA ARG A 261 -12.53 -19.63 11.53
C ARG A 261 -12.77 -18.40 12.41
N GLY A 262 -13.20 -18.60 13.67
CA GLY A 262 -13.45 -17.52 14.61
C GLY A 262 -12.22 -16.62 14.83
N THR A 263 -11.05 -17.24 15.01
CA THR A 263 -9.79 -16.51 15.21
C THR A 263 -9.38 -15.75 13.94
N VAL A 264 -9.51 -16.37 12.76
CA VAL A 264 -9.22 -15.69 11.48
C VAL A 264 -10.15 -14.49 11.26
N MET A 265 -11.43 -14.60 11.63
CA MET A 265 -12.37 -13.47 11.52
C MET A 265 -11.99 -12.32 12.45
N VAL A 266 -11.66 -12.60 13.73
CA VAL A 266 -11.24 -11.55 14.68
C VAL A 266 -9.98 -10.82 14.20
N VAL A 267 -9.00 -11.58 13.68
CA VAL A 267 -7.77 -10.99 13.13
C VAL A 267 -8.07 -10.20 11.85
N GLY A 268 -8.96 -10.70 10.98
CA GLY A 268 -9.43 -9.99 9.78
C GLY A 268 -10.16 -8.69 10.11
N ASP A 269 -11.03 -8.68 11.13
CA ASP A 269 -11.72 -7.47 11.58
C ASP A 269 -10.73 -6.44 12.14
N THR A 270 -9.78 -6.90 12.95
CA THR A 270 -8.69 -6.06 13.48
C THR A 270 -7.86 -5.47 12.35
N PHE A 271 -7.52 -6.29 11.34
CA PHE A 271 -6.83 -5.86 10.13
C PHE A 271 -7.62 -4.76 9.40
N MET A 272 -8.91 -4.96 9.15
CA MET A 272 -9.75 -4.00 8.41
C MET A 272 -9.90 -2.67 9.16
N VAL A 273 -10.21 -2.71 10.46
CA VAL A 273 -10.31 -1.51 11.30
C VAL A 273 -8.98 -0.76 11.31
N SER A 274 -7.87 -1.47 11.46
CA SER A 274 -6.53 -0.86 11.48
C SER A 274 -6.16 -0.26 10.13
N MET A 275 -6.47 -0.96 9.03
CA MET A 275 -6.21 -0.48 7.68
C MET A 275 -6.97 0.83 7.40
N PHE A 276 -8.28 0.89 7.66
CA PHE A 276 -9.06 2.11 7.42
C PHE A 276 -8.73 3.22 8.42
N GLY A 277 -8.53 2.89 9.71
CA GLY A 277 -8.10 3.84 10.73
C GLY A 277 -6.78 4.52 10.36
N ALA A 278 -5.78 3.72 9.96
CA ALA A 278 -4.50 4.21 9.49
C ALA A 278 -4.66 5.08 8.24
N TYR A 279 -5.52 4.69 7.27
CA TYR A 279 -5.80 5.51 6.09
C TYR A 279 -6.28 6.91 6.48
N PHE A 280 -7.32 7.03 7.31
CA PHE A 280 -7.92 8.33 7.61
C PHE A 280 -6.96 9.25 8.37
N CYS A 281 -6.22 8.71 9.35
CA CYS A 281 -5.20 9.47 10.07
C CYS A 281 -4.06 9.90 9.15
N THR A 282 -3.56 8.97 8.32
CA THR A 282 -2.43 9.21 7.40
C THR A 282 -2.80 10.21 6.31
N ALA A 283 -3.96 10.07 5.67
CA ALA A 283 -4.43 11.02 4.67
C ALA A 283 -4.55 12.43 5.26
N ARG A 284 -4.98 12.54 6.51
CA ARG A 284 -5.11 13.83 7.19
C ARG A 284 -3.75 14.48 7.48
N ILE A 285 -2.76 13.74 8.00
CA ILE A 285 -1.42 14.31 8.26
C ILE A 285 -0.74 14.73 6.95
N VAL A 286 -0.88 13.93 5.87
CA VAL A 286 -0.34 14.25 4.54
C VAL A 286 -0.99 15.52 4.00
N TRP A 287 -2.32 15.64 4.13
CA TRP A 287 -3.04 16.84 3.71
C TRP A 287 -2.57 18.10 4.45
N VAL A 288 -2.37 18.00 5.78
CA VAL A 288 -1.88 19.11 6.60
C VAL A 288 -0.46 19.50 6.20
N ALA A 289 0.44 18.52 6.02
CA ALA A 289 1.82 18.75 5.59
C ALA A 289 1.87 19.44 4.21
N ARG A 290 1.10 18.92 3.25
CA ARG A 290 0.93 19.51 1.91
C ARG A 290 0.45 20.95 1.96
N ARG A 291 -0.57 21.25 2.78
CA ARG A 291 -1.10 22.61 2.93
C ARG A 291 -0.04 23.57 3.48
N LYS A 292 0.74 23.14 4.49
CA LYS A 292 1.82 23.94 5.08
C LYS A 292 2.96 24.23 4.08
N ARG A 293 3.32 23.26 3.24
CA ARG A 293 4.32 23.48 2.17
C ARG A 293 3.84 24.51 1.16
N ARG A 294 2.60 24.38 0.69
CA ARG A 294 2.01 25.31 -0.28
C ARG A 294 1.82 26.72 0.25
N SER A 295 1.56 26.90 1.54
CA SER A 295 1.48 28.25 2.11
C SER A 295 2.84 28.93 2.17
N LYS A 296 3.91 28.19 2.50
CA LYS A 296 5.27 28.74 2.53
C LYS A 296 5.74 29.24 1.15
N VAL A 297 5.50 28.46 0.09
CA VAL A 297 5.83 28.87 -1.29
C VAL A 297 5.07 30.14 -1.72
N ARG A 298 3.88 30.39 -1.16
CA ARG A 298 3.09 31.59 -1.47
C ARG A 298 3.58 32.83 -0.71
N GLU A 299 4.20 32.65 0.45
CA GLU A 299 4.75 33.71 1.28
C GLU A 299 6.18 34.10 0.86
N ASP A 300 6.90 33.19 0.19
CA ASP A 300 8.25 33.43 -0.34
C ASP A 300 8.32 32.97 -1.82
N PRO A 301 7.90 33.81 -2.78
CA PRO A 301 7.87 33.45 -4.21
C PRO A 301 9.26 33.26 -4.82
N ASP A 302 10.33 33.63 -4.10
CA ASP A 302 11.72 33.46 -4.50
C ASP A 302 12.39 32.22 -3.84
N ALA A 303 11.67 31.48 -2.99
CA ALA A 303 12.16 30.22 -2.44
C ALA A 303 12.15 29.11 -3.52
N PRO A 304 13.27 28.39 -3.73
CA PRO A 304 13.33 27.33 -4.73
C PRO A 304 12.31 26.22 -4.42
N ALA A 305 11.53 25.85 -5.44
CA ALA A 305 10.48 24.83 -5.41
C ALA A 305 11.02 23.41 -5.31
#